data_AF-A0A968P6V4-F1
#
_entry.id   AF-A0A968P6V4-F1
#
_cell.length_a   1.000
_cell.length_b   1.000
_cell.length_c   1.000
_cell.angle_alpha   90.00
_cell.angle_beta   90.00
_cell.angle_gamma   90.00
#
_symmetry.space_group_name_H-M   'P 1'
#
loop_
_entity.id
_entity.type
_entity.pdbx_description
1 polymer ?
#
loop_
_entity_poly.entity_id
_entity_poly.type
_entity_poly.pdbx_seq_one_letter_code
_entity_poly.pdbx_strand_id
1 'polypeptide(L)'
;MLATPVVRRRFDEKGAFYDSHGEYPRVVREVAKEEGVPLLEMENATRALVQDLGEEDSRALYLHFEPGEHPLLPDGLHDDTHFSELGARLVAELAAREMVRVRLAVAEHLLRLGACWPWENGAPDR
;
A
#
# COMPACT_ATOMS: atom_id res chain seq x y z
N MET A 1 12.99 4.05 -13.72
CA MET A 1 11.73 4.23 -12.98
C MET A 1 12.06 4.22 -11.51
N LEU A 2 11.45 5.11 -10.73
CA LEU A 2 11.49 5.07 -9.26
C LEU A 2 10.07 4.95 -8.71
N ALA A 3 9.95 4.52 -7.46
CA ALA A 3 8.71 4.50 -6.71
C ALA A 3 8.94 5.08 -5.31
N THR A 4 8.06 5.94 -4.82
CA THR A 4 8.09 6.36 -3.42
C THR A 4 7.84 5.18 -2.49
N PRO A 5 8.30 5.20 -1.23
CA PRO A 5 8.01 4.12 -0.29
C PRO A 5 6.50 4.02 -0.05
N VAL A 6 6.00 2.80 0.07
CA VAL A 6 4.63 2.56 0.56
C VAL A 6 4.53 2.98 2.03
N VAL A 7 3.34 3.40 2.47
CA VAL A 7 3.16 3.82 3.86
C VAL A 7 3.29 2.66 4.84
N ARG A 8 3.69 2.97 6.08
CA ARG A 8 3.49 2.10 7.25
C ARG A 8 2.19 2.50 7.92
N ARG A 9 1.48 1.54 8.52
CA ARG A 9 0.25 1.81 9.28
C ARG A 9 0.58 2.53 10.59
N ARG A 10 0.29 3.83 10.65
CA ARG A 10 0.61 4.68 11.81
C ARG A 10 -0.52 5.68 12.04
N PHE A 11 -1.12 5.60 13.22
CA PHE A 11 -2.19 6.48 13.67
C PHE A 11 -1.81 7.08 15.02
N ASP A 12 -2.11 8.35 15.23
CA ASP A 12 -1.94 9.01 16.53
C ASP A 12 -3.09 8.66 17.49
N GLU A 13 -3.03 9.14 18.74
CA GLU A 13 -4.06 8.89 19.75
C GLU A 13 -5.46 9.41 19.37
N LYS A 14 -5.56 10.24 18.32
CA LYS A 14 -6.81 10.78 17.79
C LYS A 14 -7.30 10.01 16.56
N GLY A 15 -6.63 8.92 16.18
CA GLY A 15 -6.93 8.14 14.98
C GLY A 15 -6.51 8.84 13.68
N ALA A 16 -5.63 9.84 13.73
CA ALA A 16 -5.14 10.52 12.54
C ALA A 16 -3.88 9.84 12.01
N PHE A 17 -3.87 9.53 10.71
CA PHE A 17 -2.70 8.95 10.05
C PHE A 17 -1.51 9.94 10.07
N TYR A 18 -0.30 9.44 10.35
CA TYR A 18 0.93 10.23 10.24
C TYR A 18 2.05 9.47 9.50
N ASP A 19 2.92 10.22 8.83
CA ASP A 19 4.06 9.63 8.10
C ASP A 19 5.21 9.26 9.05
N SER A 20 5.89 8.16 8.75
CA SER A 20 7.08 7.69 9.46
C SER A 20 8.34 7.57 8.59
N HIS A 21 8.26 7.88 7.29
CA HIS A 21 9.39 7.80 6.35
C HIS A 21 10.22 9.09 6.27
N GLY A 22 9.78 10.18 6.91
CA GLY A 22 10.49 11.46 6.93
C GLY A 22 10.75 11.98 5.52
N GLU A 23 12.01 12.28 5.21
CA GLU A 23 12.39 12.94 3.95
C GLU A 23 12.40 12.00 2.72
N TYR A 24 12.32 10.68 2.91
CA TYR A 24 12.52 9.73 1.81
C TYR A 24 11.53 9.90 0.64
N PRO A 25 10.22 10.08 0.86
CA PRO A 25 9.29 10.34 -0.25
C PRO A 25 9.67 11.60 -1.04
N ARG A 26 10.11 12.67 -0.36
CA ARG A 26 10.58 13.90 -1.02
C ARG A 26 11.83 13.64 -1.84
N VAL A 27 12.85 13.00 -1.27
CA VAL A 27 14.11 12.71 -1.96
C VAL A 27 13.90 11.84 -3.19
N VAL A 28 13.05 10.81 -3.12
CA VAL A 28 12.75 9.96 -4.29
C VAL A 28 12.08 10.76 -5.41
N ARG A 29 11.16 11.67 -5.08
CA ARG A 29 10.52 12.57 -6.05
C ARG A 29 11.54 13.49 -6.73
N GLU A 30 12.48 14.04 -5.96
CA GLU A 30 13.54 14.92 -6.46
C GLU A 30 14.48 14.16 -7.40
N VAL A 31 14.99 13.00 -6.99
CA VAL A 31 15.87 12.18 -7.83
C VAL A 31 15.16 11.73 -9.11
N ALA A 32 13.89 11.33 -9.06
CA ALA A 32 13.15 10.96 -10.26
C ALA A 32 13.05 12.11 -11.26
N LYS A 33 12.86 13.33 -10.76
CA LYS A 33 12.79 14.55 -11.56
C LYS A 33 14.16 14.92 -12.14
N GLU A 34 15.22 14.87 -11.34
CA GLU A 34 16.59 15.19 -11.76
C GLU A 34 17.09 14.23 -12.85
N GLU A 35 16.84 12.94 -12.68
CA GLU A 35 17.24 11.88 -13.62
C GLU A 35 16.28 11.76 -14.81
N GLY A 36 15.16 12.48 -14.82
CA GLY A 36 14.16 12.43 -15.88
C GLY A 36 13.50 11.05 -16.05
N VAL A 37 13.40 10.26 -14.98
CA VAL A 37 12.80 8.92 -15.01
C VAL A 37 11.35 8.92 -14.51
N PRO A 38 10.48 8.00 -15.00
CA PRO A 38 9.12 7.88 -14.48
C PRO A 38 9.08 7.60 -12.99
N LEU A 39 8.13 8.24 -12.29
CA LEU A 39 7.89 8.09 -10.85
C LEU A 39 6.52 7.46 -10.59
N LEU A 40 6.50 6.35 -9.85
CA LEU A 40 5.30 5.74 -9.28
C LEU A 40 5.05 6.35 -7.91
N GLU A 41 3.93 7.06 -7.76
CA GLU A 41 3.53 7.71 -6.52
C GLU A 41 2.78 6.79 -5.57
N MET A 42 3.54 5.83 -5.03
CA MET A 42 3.03 4.80 -4.13
C MET A 42 2.74 5.33 -2.73
N GLU A 43 3.50 6.31 -2.23
CA GLU A 43 3.28 6.86 -0.89
C GLU A 43 1.89 7.49 -0.78
N ASN A 44 1.55 8.39 -1.71
CA ASN A 44 0.22 9.01 -1.75
C ASN A 44 -0.91 7.98 -1.97
N ALA A 45 -0.71 7.04 -2.91
CA ALA A 45 -1.72 6.04 -3.24
C ALA A 45 -2.02 5.11 -2.05
N THR A 46 -0.97 4.63 -1.37
CA THR A 46 -1.13 3.74 -0.20
C THR A 46 -1.59 4.50 1.04
N ARG A 47 -1.20 5.77 1.21
CA ARG A 47 -1.76 6.64 2.24
C ARG A 47 -3.27 6.77 2.11
N ALA A 48 -3.76 7.09 0.90
CA ALA A 48 -5.19 7.21 0.64
C ALA A 48 -5.93 5.91 0.98
N LEU A 49 -5.43 4.76 0.53
CA LEU A 49 -6.00 3.45 0.86
C LEU A 49 -6.10 3.21 2.38
N VAL A 50 -5.03 3.50 3.13
CA VAL A 50 -5.01 3.30 4.59
C VAL A 50 -5.94 4.31 5.29
N GLN A 51 -5.98 5.56 4.84
CA GLN A 51 -6.85 6.59 5.41
C GLN A 51 -8.33 6.32 5.15
N ASP A 52 -8.67 5.85 3.95
CA ASP A 52 -10.06 5.53 3.57
C ASP A 52 -10.62 4.38 4.41
N LEU A 53 -9.77 3.44 4.83
CA LEU A 53 -10.14 2.36 5.75
C LEU A 53 -10.12 2.77 7.22
N GLY A 54 -9.29 3.75 7.57
CA GLY A 54 -9.08 4.12 8.97
C GLY A 54 -8.30 3.09 9.76
N GLU A 55 -8.15 3.33 11.06
CA GLU A 55 -7.25 2.58 11.92
C GLU A 55 -7.61 1.09 12.02
N GLU A 56 -8.87 0.77 12.28
CA GLU A 56 -9.31 -0.62 12.52
C GLU A 56 -9.27 -1.45 11.23
N ASP A 57 -9.99 -1.04 10.18
CA ASP A 57 -10.14 -1.85 8.97
C ASP A 57 -8.82 -1.95 8.17
N SER A 58 -7.94 -0.94 8.27
CA SER A 58 -6.62 -1.01 7.63
C SER A 58 -5.72 -2.09 8.20
N ARG A 59 -6.02 -2.64 9.40
CA ARG A 59 -5.30 -3.77 10.00
C ARG A 59 -5.23 -4.97 9.04
N ALA A 60 -6.31 -5.22 8.30
CA ALA A 60 -6.40 -6.32 7.34
C ALA A 60 -5.40 -6.22 6.18
N LEU A 61 -4.84 -5.03 5.92
CA LEU A 61 -3.82 -4.82 4.90
C LEU A 61 -2.42 -5.27 5.35
N TYR A 62 -2.19 -5.45 6.65
CA TYR A 62 -0.87 -5.74 7.21
C TYR A 62 -0.86 -7.08 7.95
N LEU A 63 0.34 -7.56 8.31
CA LEU A 63 0.48 -8.81 9.04
C LEU A 63 0.06 -8.63 10.50
N HIS A 64 -1.22 -8.89 10.74
CA HIS A 64 -1.84 -8.88 12.06
C HIS A 64 -2.51 -10.22 12.31
N PHE A 65 -1.87 -11.03 13.15
CA PHE A 65 -2.33 -12.35 13.55
C PHE A 65 -2.35 -12.45 15.07
N GLU A 66 -3.42 -13.00 15.62
CA GLU A 66 -3.48 -13.46 17.00
C GLU A 66 -2.75 -14.81 17.17
N PRO A 67 -2.36 -15.18 18.40
CA PRO A 67 -1.76 -16.48 18.67
C PRO A 67 -2.61 -17.63 18.13
N GLY A 68 -1.97 -18.52 17.36
CA GLY A 68 -2.61 -19.69 16.75
C GLY A 68 -3.29 -19.47 15.39
N GLU A 69 -3.36 -18.24 14.86
CA GLU A 69 -4.02 -17.97 13.56
C GLU A 69 -3.14 -18.35 12.36
N HIS A 70 -1.82 -18.29 12.49
CA HIS A 70 -0.89 -18.58 11.39
C HIS A 70 0.13 -19.65 11.78
N PRO A 71 0.29 -20.75 10.99
CA PRO A 71 1.11 -21.90 11.39
C PRO A 71 2.60 -21.59 11.52
N LEU A 72 3.09 -20.55 10.80
CA LEU A 72 4.48 -20.10 10.90
C LEU A 72 4.69 -19.01 11.96
N LEU A 73 3.62 -18.48 12.55
CA LEU A 73 3.65 -17.41 13.57
C LEU A 73 2.76 -17.82 14.75
N PRO A 74 3.14 -18.88 15.50
CA PRO A 74 2.27 -19.47 16.52
C PRO A 74 1.96 -18.51 17.67
N ASP A 75 2.85 -17.58 17.98
CA ASP A 75 2.67 -16.57 19.04
C ASP A 75 1.91 -15.32 18.57
N GLY A 76 1.43 -15.31 17.32
CA GLY A 76 0.85 -14.12 16.69
C GLY A 76 1.92 -13.13 16.21
N LEU A 77 1.47 -12.07 15.54
CA LEU A 77 2.30 -10.97 15.04
C LEU A 77 1.43 -9.76 14.80
N HIS A 78 1.75 -8.60 15.38
CA HIS A 78 1.11 -7.33 15.05
C HIS A 78 2.14 -6.41 14.40
N ASP A 79 2.14 -6.37 13.08
CA ASP A 79 3.15 -5.67 12.27
C ASP A 79 2.46 -4.69 11.32
N ASP A 80 2.86 -3.42 11.39
CA ASP A 80 2.32 -2.31 10.60
C ASP A 80 3.20 -1.93 9.40
N THR A 81 4.18 -2.77 9.06
CA THR A 81 5.14 -2.54 7.97
C THR A 81 5.00 -3.57 6.86
N HIS A 82 4.80 -4.84 7.20
CA HIS A 82 4.67 -5.91 6.22
C HIS A 82 3.20 -6.16 5.86
N PHE A 83 2.91 -6.28 4.57
CA PHE A 83 1.54 -6.49 4.10
C PHE A 83 1.06 -7.94 4.27
N SER A 84 -0.23 -8.10 4.52
CA SER A 84 -0.95 -9.36 4.32
C SER A 84 -1.07 -9.70 2.83
N GLU A 85 -1.61 -10.88 2.49
CA GLU A 85 -1.92 -11.21 1.08
C GLU A 85 -2.86 -10.16 0.46
N LEU A 86 -3.91 -9.77 1.21
CA LEU A 86 -4.87 -8.75 0.78
C LEU A 86 -4.16 -7.40 0.54
N GLY A 87 -3.34 -6.95 1.49
CA GLY A 87 -2.60 -5.70 1.35
C GLY A 87 -1.64 -5.72 0.18
N ALA A 88 -0.87 -6.80 0.02
CA ALA A 88 0.06 -6.96 -1.09
C ALA A 88 -0.66 -6.92 -2.45
N ARG A 89 -1.83 -7.55 -2.56
CA ARG A 89 -2.65 -7.54 -3.78
C ARG A 89 -3.15 -6.14 -4.13
N LEU A 90 -3.69 -5.41 -3.15
CA LEU A 90 -4.21 -4.06 -3.36
C LEU A 90 -3.09 -3.06 -3.69
N VAL A 91 -1.94 -3.16 -3.00
CA VAL A 91 -0.78 -2.31 -3.27
C VAL A 91 -0.18 -2.62 -4.65
N ALA A 92 -0.16 -3.90 -5.07
CA ALA A 92 0.26 -4.27 -6.42
C ALA A 92 -0.67 -3.70 -7.50
N GLU A 93 -1.99 -3.65 -7.24
CA GLU A 93 -2.93 -2.99 -8.15
C GLU A 93 -2.69 -1.47 -8.23
N LEU A 94 -2.47 -0.80 -7.09
CA LEU A 94 -2.09 0.62 -7.09
C LEU A 94 -0.81 0.87 -7.90
N ALA A 95 0.19 0.00 -7.76
CA ALA A 95 1.42 0.09 -8.55
C ALA A 95 1.12 -0.08 -10.05
N ALA A 96 0.31 -1.06 -10.45
CA ALA A 96 -0.08 -1.25 -11.84
C ALA A 96 -0.83 -0.02 -12.41
N ARG A 97 -1.72 0.59 -11.61
CA ARG A 97 -2.41 1.85 -11.98
C ARG A 97 -1.41 2.99 -12.18
N GLU A 98 -0.42 3.11 -11.31
CA GLU A 98 0.65 4.10 -11.45
C GLU A 98 1.51 3.86 -12.71
N MET A 99 1.83 2.59 -13.03
CA MET A 99 2.54 2.23 -14.27
C MET A 99 1.76 2.66 -15.52
N VAL A 100 0.44 2.50 -15.53
CA VAL A 100 -0.44 3.01 -16.60
C VAL A 100 -0.42 4.53 -16.64
N ARG A 101 -0.56 5.22 -15.49
CA ARG A 101 -0.57 6.68 -15.38
C ARG A 101 0.70 7.30 -15.97
N VAL A 102 1.86 6.72 -15.69
CA VAL A 102 3.15 7.19 -16.22
C VAL A 102 3.54 6.60 -17.57
N ARG A 103 2.65 5.81 -18.19
CA ARG A 103 2.83 5.22 -19.54
C ARG A 103 4.12 4.41 -19.69
N LEU A 104 4.42 3.56 -18.71
CA LEU A 104 5.54 2.62 -18.88
C LEU A 104 5.24 1.62 -19.99
N ALA A 105 6.25 1.26 -20.77
CA ALA A 105 6.09 0.26 -21.84
C ALA A 105 5.52 -1.07 -21.32
N VAL A 106 5.90 -1.50 -20.11
CA VAL A 106 5.38 -2.73 -19.48
C VAL A 106 3.86 -2.66 -19.22
N ALA A 107 3.28 -1.46 -19.13
CA ALA A 107 1.85 -1.29 -18.90
C ALA A 107 1.00 -1.86 -20.06
N GLU A 108 1.56 -1.99 -21.27
CA GLU A 108 0.89 -2.61 -22.43
C GLU A 108 0.66 -4.12 -22.25
N HIS A 109 1.40 -4.75 -21.34
CA HIS A 109 1.27 -6.17 -21.03
C HIS A 109 0.40 -6.44 -19.79
N LEU A 110 -0.11 -5.39 -19.13
CA LEU A 110 -1.04 -5.56 -18.03
C LEU A 110 -2.37 -6.08 -18.57
N LEU A 111 -2.88 -7.14 -17.95
CA LEU A 111 -4.29 -7.51 -18.12
C LEU A 111 -5.16 -6.33 -17.66
N ARG A 112 -6.39 -6.25 -18.19
CA ARG A 112 -7.33 -5.19 -17.76
C ARG A 112 -7.38 -5.16 -16.24
N LEU A 113 -6.97 -4.02 -15.68
CA LEU A 113 -7.11 -3.75 -14.26
C LEU A 113 -8.61 -3.69 -13.97
N GLY A 114 -9.13 -4.78 -13.41
CA GLY A 114 -10.50 -4.85 -12.93
C GLY A 114 -10.68 -3.95 -11.71
N ALA A 115 -11.93 -3.70 -11.33
CA ALA A 115 -12.23 -3.10 -10.03
C ALA A 115 -11.99 -4.16 -8.94
N CYS A 116 -10.73 -4.44 -8.59
CA CYS A 116 -10.40 -5.21 -7.38
C CYS A 116 -10.34 -4.26 -6.18
N TRP A 117 -11.39 -3.45 -6.03
CA TRP A 117 -11.62 -2.68 -4.82
C TRP A 117 -12.59 -3.47 -3.93
N PRO A 118 -12.21 -3.88 -2.71
CA PRO A 118 -13.06 -4.77 -1.90
C PRO A 118 -14.37 -4.10 -1.49
N TRP A 119 -14.49 -2.77 -1.56
CA TRP A 119 -15.62 -2.03 -1.01
C TRP A 119 -16.73 -1.73 -2.03
N GLU A 120 -16.56 -2.05 -3.32
CA GLU A 120 -17.65 -1.93 -4.29
C GLU A 120 -18.68 -3.07 -4.18
N ASN A 121 -18.34 -4.19 -3.51
CA ASN A 121 -19.23 -5.36 -3.36
C ASN A 121 -19.40 -5.86 -1.91
N GLY A 122 -18.97 -5.07 -0.92
CA GLY A 122 -18.97 -5.48 0.49
C GLY A 122 -17.68 -6.20 0.89
N ALA A 123 -17.21 -5.93 2.12
CA ALA A 123 -16.01 -6.53 2.67
C ALA A 123 -16.12 -8.07 2.67
N PRO A 124 -15.05 -8.81 2.33
CA PRO A 124 -15.05 -10.25 2.44
C PRO A 124 -15.28 -10.65 3.89
N ASP A 125 -16.17 -11.63 4.06
CA ASP A 125 -16.54 -12.27 5.30
C ASP A 125 -15.25 -12.77 5.98
N ARG A 126 -15.12 -12.42 7.27
CA ARG A 126 -13.97 -12.72 8.14
C ARG A 126 -13.58 -14.20 8.14
#